data_AF-A0A175WA18-F1
#
_entry.id   AF-A0A175WA18-F1
#
_cell.length_a   1.000
_cell.length_b   1.000
_cell.length_c   1.000
_cell.angle_alpha   90.00
_cell.angle_beta   90.00
_cell.angle_gamma   90.00
#
_symmetry.space_group_name_H-M   'P 1'
#
loop_
_entity.id
_entity.type
_entity.pdbx_description
1 polymer ?
#
loop_
_entity_poly.entity_id
_entity_poly.type
_entity_poly.pdbx_seq_one_letter_code
_entity_poly.pdbx_strand_id
1 'polypeptide(L)'
;MSYNPYNQGPAAESGYGYGHGQPEQHEMQSYGQQPQYGQPQYQYGQQSQYGSNQPQQDQYGSPYHQQEQYGSPQPQQGGGGGGNVLTQAEFLSRVKAIRNDIQSLTTDIRNIATLHQQALASSDGAAQHQLDDLVHATQIKNTSIRSQIQALKADTERTTDNSFGIKKRQFETLNGDFRDTIQRFLQEEQQYKERYREQIARQYRIVNPDATDDEVQQAADADWGNEGVFQSALRTNRSGHASAVLGNVRARHNDMLKIERSIMELVDLLNILNDQIVQQSAVIEDVAQKAEQTTEHLGNANTQINKAVKSALNARKLKWWCLGIAILIAIVIALGVGLGVALTRNATGGGNGGGGQ
;
A
#
# COMPACT_ATOMS: atom_id res chain seq x y z
N MET A 1 -15.80 -19.81 51.76
CA MET A 1 -16.19 -19.93 50.34
C MET A 1 -14.96 -19.62 49.50
N SER A 2 -14.62 -20.54 48.57
CA SER A 2 -13.52 -20.50 47.59
C SER A 2 -12.09 -20.42 48.14
N TYR A 3 -11.53 -21.59 48.48
CA TYR A 3 -10.09 -21.85 48.57
C TYR A 3 -9.51 -21.82 47.15
N ASN A 4 -8.54 -20.93 46.88
CA ASN A 4 -7.75 -20.95 45.63
C ASN A 4 -6.44 -21.72 45.89
N PRO A 5 -6.25 -22.96 45.40
CA PRO A 5 -5.12 -23.82 45.81
C PRO A 5 -3.89 -23.76 44.90
N TYR A 6 -3.76 -22.80 43.97
CA TYR A 6 -2.61 -22.73 43.06
C TYR A 6 -1.45 -21.86 43.57
N ASN A 7 -1.13 -21.98 44.86
CA ASN A 7 0.05 -21.36 45.44
C ASN A 7 0.92 -22.44 46.11
N GLN A 8 1.67 -23.19 45.31
CA GLN A 8 2.76 -24.07 45.75
C GLN A 8 3.55 -24.62 44.55
N GLY A 9 4.79 -24.16 44.40
CA GLY A 9 5.79 -24.70 43.46
C GLY A 9 7.06 -23.83 43.46
N PRO A 10 8.27 -24.40 43.42
CA PRO A 10 9.16 -24.29 44.58
C PRO A 10 10.37 -23.36 44.44
N ALA A 11 10.88 -23.04 45.63
CA ALA A 11 12.15 -22.47 46.04
C ALA A 11 13.31 -22.45 45.01
N ALA A 12 13.82 -21.22 44.85
CA ALA A 12 15.23 -20.83 45.02
C ALA A 12 16.30 -21.79 44.47
N GLU A 13 16.80 -21.48 43.28
CA GLU A 13 18.18 -21.80 42.92
C GLU A 13 18.99 -20.49 42.78
N SER A 14 19.83 -20.31 43.78
CA SER A 14 21.07 -19.53 43.85
C SER A 14 21.76 -19.43 42.48
N GLY A 15 22.04 -18.26 41.93
CA GLY A 15 23.13 -17.41 42.39
C GLY A 15 24.33 -17.54 41.45
N TYR A 16 24.47 -16.59 40.51
CA TYR A 16 25.75 -16.27 39.89
C TYR A 16 25.95 -14.76 39.93
N GLY A 17 27.06 -14.37 40.57
CA GLY A 17 27.35 -13.02 41.01
C GLY A 17 27.58 -12.03 39.87
N TYR A 18 27.12 -10.81 40.12
CA TYR A 18 27.35 -9.62 39.30
C TYR A 18 28.73 -9.05 39.61
N GLY A 19 29.67 -9.21 38.69
CA GLY A 19 30.92 -8.45 38.65
C GLY A 19 30.76 -7.18 37.82
N HIS A 20 30.92 -6.03 38.47
CA HIS A 20 31.21 -4.71 37.90
C HIS A 20 32.25 -4.82 36.76
N GLY A 21 32.14 -4.18 35.59
CA GLY A 21 31.69 -2.82 35.34
C GLY A 21 32.90 -2.00 34.89
N GLN A 22 33.05 -1.76 33.58
CA GLN A 22 33.78 -0.61 33.04
C GLN A 22 33.22 -0.27 31.65
N PRO A 23 32.88 1.01 31.39
CA PRO A 23 32.14 1.42 30.19
C PRO A 23 33.09 1.73 29.03
N GLU A 24 33.06 0.90 28.00
CA GLU A 24 33.70 1.23 26.73
C GLU A 24 32.74 2.03 25.85
N GLN A 25 33.10 3.30 25.66
CA GLN A 25 32.51 4.22 24.71
C GLN A 25 32.79 3.69 23.30
N HIS A 26 31.77 3.17 22.61
CA HIS A 26 31.86 2.89 21.19
C HIS A 26 30.86 3.77 20.44
N GLU A 27 31.43 4.58 19.57
CA GLU A 27 30.82 5.63 18.78
C GLU A 27 29.72 5.11 17.84
N MET A 28 28.73 5.97 17.63
CA MET A 28 27.61 5.78 16.71
C MET A 28 28.13 5.55 15.28
N GLN A 29 27.98 4.35 14.74
CA GLN A 29 28.14 4.11 13.30
C GLN A 29 26.79 3.78 12.64
N SER A 30 26.29 4.81 11.98
CA SER A 30 25.49 4.85 10.75
C SER A 30 24.65 3.61 10.40
N TYR A 31 23.33 3.76 10.60
CA TYR A 31 22.30 2.94 9.97
C TYR A 31 22.47 2.94 8.45
N GLY A 32 22.71 1.77 7.87
CA GLY A 32 22.70 1.63 6.42
C GLY A 32 23.16 0.26 5.97
N GLN A 33 22.25 -0.71 5.96
CA GLN A 33 21.96 -1.53 4.78
C GLN A 33 20.88 -2.56 5.14
N GLN A 34 19.72 -2.41 4.51
CA GLN A 34 18.64 -3.38 4.58
C GLN A 34 19.11 -4.68 3.91
N PRO A 35 18.87 -5.86 4.52
CA PRO A 35 19.24 -7.14 3.94
C PRO A 35 18.48 -7.36 2.64
N GLN A 36 19.24 -7.44 1.54
CA GLN A 36 18.78 -7.84 0.22
C GLN A 36 18.34 -9.30 0.30
N TYR A 37 17.03 -9.53 0.34
CA TYR A 37 16.44 -10.88 0.31
C TYR A 37 16.87 -11.59 -0.97
N GLY A 38 17.79 -12.55 -0.83
CA GLY A 38 18.18 -13.47 -1.88
C GLY A 38 17.03 -14.42 -2.20
N GLN A 39 16.53 -14.34 -3.43
CA GLN A 39 15.50 -15.24 -3.95
C GLN A 39 16.06 -16.66 -4.10
N PRO A 40 15.46 -17.70 -3.48
CA PRO A 40 15.77 -19.08 -3.85
C PRO A 40 15.20 -19.36 -5.24
N GLN A 41 16.08 -19.56 -6.22
CA GLN A 41 15.73 -20.08 -7.54
C GLN A 41 15.42 -21.58 -7.42
N TYR A 42 14.15 -21.93 -7.32
CA TYR A 42 13.72 -23.32 -7.46
C TYR A 42 13.76 -23.71 -8.94
N GLN A 43 14.82 -24.39 -9.34
CA GLN A 43 14.99 -24.96 -10.67
C GLN A 43 14.07 -26.18 -10.82
N TYR A 44 13.07 -26.05 -11.69
CA TYR A 44 12.12 -27.11 -12.06
C TYR A 44 12.85 -28.35 -12.57
N GLY A 45 12.85 -29.42 -11.78
CA GLY A 45 13.20 -30.76 -12.21
C GLY A 45 12.08 -31.33 -13.09
N GLN A 46 12.33 -31.45 -14.39
CA GLN A 46 11.49 -32.21 -15.32
C GLN A 46 11.56 -33.69 -14.94
N GLN A 47 10.43 -34.31 -14.62
CA GLN A 47 10.33 -35.77 -14.60
C GLN A 47 9.12 -36.27 -15.39
N SER A 48 9.50 -36.87 -16.52
CA SER A 48 8.85 -37.81 -17.43
C SER A 48 7.43 -38.31 -17.12
N GLN A 49 6.50 -37.86 -17.98
CA GLN A 49 5.74 -38.70 -18.91
C GLN A 49 5.47 -40.16 -18.46
N TYR A 50 4.41 -40.36 -17.69
CA TYR A 50 3.72 -41.65 -17.61
C TYR A 50 2.34 -41.51 -18.23
N GLY A 51 2.10 -42.30 -19.28
CA GLY A 51 0.84 -42.38 -19.98
C GLY A 51 -0.23 -43.06 -19.13
N SER A 52 -1.46 -42.61 -19.34
CA SER A 52 -2.65 -43.36 -18.92
C SER A 52 -3.71 -43.20 -20.01
N ASN A 53 -3.97 -44.32 -20.67
CA ASN A 53 -5.05 -44.53 -21.63
C ASN A 53 -6.38 -44.07 -21.03
N GLN A 54 -7.04 -43.10 -21.65
CA GLN A 54 -8.43 -42.75 -21.36
C GLN A 54 -9.34 -43.31 -22.47
N PRO A 55 -10.28 -44.20 -22.13
CA PRO A 55 -11.29 -44.68 -23.07
C PRO A 55 -12.38 -43.63 -23.30
N GLN A 56 -12.83 -43.61 -24.54
CA GLN A 56 -13.88 -42.78 -25.13
C GLN A 56 -15.26 -43.05 -24.50
N GLN A 57 -16.02 -41.99 -24.21
CA GLN A 57 -17.48 -42.06 -24.10
C GLN A 57 -18.14 -40.68 -24.35
N ASP A 58 -18.86 -40.63 -25.48
CA ASP A 58 -20.17 -40.03 -25.72
C ASP A 58 -20.43 -38.53 -25.50
N GLN A 59 -20.23 -37.80 -26.59
CA GLN A 59 -21.30 -37.14 -27.37
C GLN A 59 -22.52 -36.60 -26.61
N TYR A 60 -22.49 -35.31 -26.26
CA TYR A 60 -23.70 -34.48 -26.18
C TYR A 60 -23.57 -33.27 -27.12
N GLY A 61 -24.36 -33.31 -28.19
CA GLY A 61 -24.53 -32.18 -29.09
C GLY A 61 -25.49 -31.15 -28.51
N SER A 62 -25.23 -29.87 -28.79
CA SER A 62 -26.24 -28.83 -28.75
C SER A 62 -25.96 -27.82 -29.87
N PRO A 63 -26.76 -27.83 -30.94
CA PRO A 63 -26.57 -26.99 -32.11
C PRO A 63 -27.45 -25.74 -31.99
N TYR A 64 -26.85 -24.56 -31.81
CA TYR A 64 -27.51 -23.31 -32.17
C TYR A 64 -26.53 -22.45 -32.95
N HIS A 65 -26.76 -22.50 -34.25
CA HIS A 65 -26.26 -21.55 -35.23
C HIS A 65 -27.36 -20.50 -35.28
N GLN A 66 -27.07 -19.26 -34.99
CA GLN A 66 -27.91 -18.16 -35.44
C GLN A 66 -27.03 -16.93 -35.65
N GLN A 67 -26.82 -16.66 -36.94
CA GLN A 67 -26.26 -15.43 -37.46
C GLN A 67 -27.26 -14.30 -37.22
N GLU A 68 -26.92 -13.31 -36.41
CA GLU A 68 -27.60 -12.03 -36.46
C GLU A 68 -26.67 -10.99 -37.11
N GLN A 69 -27.00 -10.72 -38.36
CA GLN A 69 -26.45 -9.70 -39.23
C GLN A 69 -26.92 -8.32 -38.73
N TYR A 70 -26.18 -7.71 -37.79
CA TYR A 70 -26.42 -6.32 -37.40
C TYR A 70 -25.62 -5.36 -38.27
N GLY A 71 -26.38 -4.45 -38.89
CA GLY A 71 -25.92 -3.48 -39.86
C GLY A 71 -24.85 -2.52 -39.34
N SER A 72 -24.05 -2.09 -40.31
CA SER A 72 -22.92 -1.17 -40.22
C SER A 72 -23.29 0.12 -39.47
N PRO A 73 -22.68 0.41 -38.30
CA PRO A 73 -22.82 1.71 -37.68
C PRO A 73 -22.13 2.78 -38.55
N GLN A 74 -22.90 3.77 -38.97
CA GLN A 74 -22.38 4.99 -39.60
C GLN A 74 -21.40 5.69 -38.65
N PRO A 75 -20.24 6.16 -39.14
CA PRO A 75 -19.28 6.88 -38.31
C PRO A 75 -19.84 8.26 -37.96
N GLN A 76 -20.50 8.37 -36.80
CA GLN A 76 -20.80 9.65 -36.18
C GLN A 76 -19.49 10.26 -35.63
N GLN A 77 -18.95 11.11 -36.50
CA GLN A 77 -18.15 12.31 -36.26
C GLN A 77 -18.02 12.76 -34.79
N GLY A 78 -16.79 12.68 -34.25
CA GLY A 78 -16.24 13.75 -33.43
C GLY A 78 -16.62 13.82 -31.95
N GLY A 79 -16.58 12.70 -31.22
CA GLY A 79 -16.47 12.70 -29.75
C GLY A 79 -15.11 12.13 -29.36
N GLY A 80 -14.24 12.93 -28.72
CA GLY A 80 -12.86 12.56 -28.41
C GLY A 80 -12.74 11.18 -27.78
N GLY A 81 -11.86 10.35 -28.35
CA GLY A 81 -11.62 8.94 -27.97
C GLY A 81 -10.95 8.78 -26.61
N GLY A 82 -11.59 9.27 -25.55
CA GLY A 82 -11.25 8.93 -24.18
C GLY A 82 -11.81 7.55 -23.89
N GLY A 83 -10.97 6.52 -23.96
CA GLY A 83 -11.34 5.20 -23.47
C GLY A 83 -11.95 5.32 -22.06
N ASN A 84 -13.00 4.54 -21.76
CA ASN A 84 -13.76 4.60 -20.51
C ASN A 84 -12.84 4.48 -19.28
N VAL A 85 -12.30 5.62 -18.82
CA VAL A 85 -11.57 5.76 -17.57
C VAL A 85 -12.56 6.16 -16.50
N LEU A 86 -12.38 5.62 -15.30
CA LEU A 86 -13.23 5.94 -14.17
C LEU A 86 -13.14 7.44 -13.87
N THR A 87 -14.26 8.04 -13.47
CA THR A 87 -14.19 9.38 -12.87
C THR A 87 -13.37 9.33 -11.60
N GLN A 88 -12.81 10.46 -11.17
CA GLN A 88 -12.05 10.51 -9.91
C GLN A 88 -12.88 10.04 -8.71
N ALA A 89 -14.17 10.35 -8.67
CA ALA A 89 -15.08 9.93 -7.59
C ALA A 89 -15.24 8.40 -7.56
N GLU A 90 -15.48 7.77 -8.71
CA GLU A 90 -15.59 6.31 -8.82
C GLU A 90 -14.28 5.62 -8.48
N PHE A 91 -13.15 6.15 -8.96
CA PHE A 91 -11.82 5.63 -8.65
C PHE A 91 -11.58 5.65 -7.13
N LEU A 92 -11.83 6.78 -6.46
CA LEU A 92 -11.65 6.90 -5.02
C LEU A 92 -12.62 6.02 -4.23
N SER A 93 -13.83 5.78 -4.75
CA SER A 93 -14.77 4.82 -4.16
C SER A 93 -14.21 3.41 -4.19
N ARG A 94 -13.66 2.97 -5.33
CA ARG A 94 -13.00 1.66 -5.45
C ARG A 94 -11.78 1.54 -4.55
N VAL A 95 -10.95 2.58 -4.46
CA VAL A 95 -9.80 2.60 -3.52
C VAL A 95 -10.27 2.39 -2.08
N LYS A 96 -11.36 3.04 -1.64
CA LYS A 96 -11.91 2.84 -0.30
C LYS A 96 -12.39 1.40 -0.08
N ALA A 97 -13.09 0.81 -1.05
CA ALA A 97 -13.53 -0.57 -0.98
C ALA A 97 -12.34 -1.53 -0.82
N ILE A 98 -11.31 -1.38 -1.64
CA ILE A 98 -10.11 -2.24 -1.56
C ILE A 98 -9.38 -2.05 -0.23
N ARG A 99 -9.29 -0.82 0.30
CA ARG A 99 -8.71 -0.60 1.64
C ARG A 99 -9.47 -1.35 2.73
N ASN A 100 -10.80 -1.39 2.66
CA ASN A 100 -11.60 -2.17 3.60
C ASN A 100 -11.36 -3.68 3.43
N ASP A 101 -11.22 -4.16 2.20
CA ASP A 101 -10.87 -5.56 1.93
C ASP A 101 -9.48 -5.92 2.51
N ILE A 102 -8.48 -5.04 2.39
CA ILE A 102 -7.14 -5.22 2.98
C ILE A 102 -7.20 -5.24 4.52
N GLN A 103 -8.02 -4.37 5.13
CA GLN A 103 -8.24 -4.39 6.59
C GLN A 103 -8.93 -5.69 7.04
N SER A 104 -9.90 -6.16 6.28
CA SER A 104 -10.56 -7.45 6.52
C SER A 104 -9.57 -8.60 6.40
N LEU A 105 -8.73 -8.60 5.36
CA LEU A 105 -7.63 -9.57 5.18
C LEU A 105 -6.68 -9.58 6.38
N THR A 106 -6.30 -8.40 6.89
CA THR A 106 -5.45 -8.28 8.08
C THR A 106 -6.10 -8.95 9.31
N THR A 107 -7.43 -8.93 9.40
CA THR A 107 -8.16 -9.62 10.47
C THR A 107 -8.16 -11.13 10.26
N ASP A 108 -8.36 -11.59 9.03
CA ASP A 108 -8.30 -13.02 8.70
C ASP A 108 -6.93 -13.62 9.01
N ILE A 109 -5.85 -12.92 8.68
CA ILE A 109 -4.47 -13.34 8.98
C ILE A 109 -4.27 -13.59 10.49
N ARG A 110 -4.74 -12.67 11.35
CA ARG A 110 -4.69 -12.86 12.82
C ARG A 110 -5.51 -14.05 13.28
N ASN A 111 -6.67 -14.28 12.66
CA ASN A 111 -7.53 -15.41 12.97
C ASN A 111 -6.88 -16.73 12.53
N ILE A 112 -6.24 -16.77 11.35
CA ILE A 112 -5.42 -17.89 10.86
C ILE A 112 -4.31 -18.19 11.87
N ALA A 113 -3.57 -17.19 12.33
CA ALA A 113 -2.54 -17.36 13.34
C ALA A 113 -3.10 -17.97 14.63
N THR A 114 -4.26 -17.50 15.09
CA THR A 114 -4.93 -18.06 16.29
C THR A 114 -5.32 -19.53 16.09
N LEU A 115 -5.87 -19.86 14.92
CA LEU A 115 -6.28 -21.21 14.57
C LEU A 115 -5.08 -22.15 14.42
N HIS A 116 -3.97 -21.70 13.86
CA HIS A 116 -2.72 -22.47 13.85
C HIS A 116 -2.24 -22.78 15.27
N GLN A 117 -2.27 -21.80 16.17
CA GLN A 117 -1.86 -22.03 17.56
C GLN A 117 -2.77 -23.07 18.26
N GLN A 118 -4.07 -23.01 18.01
CA GLN A 118 -5.04 -23.99 18.55
C GLN A 118 -4.82 -25.39 17.95
N ALA A 119 -4.61 -25.46 16.63
CA ALA A 119 -4.29 -26.68 15.91
C ALA A 119 -2.96 -27.30 16.38
N LEU A 120 -1.98 -26.50 16.77
CA LEU A 120 -0.70 -27.01 17.30
C LEU A 120 -0.85 -27.59 18.71
N ALA A 121 -1.73 -27.00 19.53
CA ALA A 121 -1.95 -27.38 20.92
C ALA A 121 -2.87 -28.60 21.09
N SER A 122 -3.73 -28.88 20.09
CA SER A 122 -4.73 -29.94 20.19
C SER A 122 -4.94 -30.64 18.84
N SER A 123 -5.32 -31.93 18.87
CA SER A 123 -5.77 -32.66 17.68
C SER A 123 -7.25 -32.39 17.36
N ASP A 124 -7.76 -31.20 17.72
CA ASP A 124 -9.16 -30.84 17.50
C ASP A 124 -9.42 -30.66 16.00
N GLY A 125 -10.20 -31.58 15.43
CA GLY A 125 -10.56 -31.54 14.01
C GLY A 125 -11.38 -30.30 13.66
N ALA A 126 -12.15 -29.75 14.60
CA ALA A 126 -12.97 -28.55 14.34
C ALA A 126 -12.09 -27.32 14.05
N ALA A 127 -11.07 -27.08 14.88
CA ALA A 127 -10.11 -26.00 14.65
C ALA A 127 -9.36 -26.16 13.33
N GLN A 128 -9.00 -27.40 12.96
CA GLN A 128 -8.31 -27.70 11.70
C GLN A 128 -9.19 -27.39 10.48
N HIS A 129 -10.47 -27.77 10.53
CA HIS A 129 -11.42 -27.46 9.47
C HIS A 129 -11.66 -25.95 9.34
N GLN A 130 -11.82 -25.25 10.46
CA GLN A 130 -11.96 -23.79 10.45
C GLN A 130 -10.72 -23.09 9.87
N LEU A 131 -9.53 -23.61 10.17
CA LEU A 131 -8.29 -23.11 9.60
C LEU A 131 -8.27 -23.28 8.08
N ASP A 132 -8.56 -24.50 7.58
CA ASP A 132 -8.59 -24.79 6.15
C ASP A 132 -9.60 -23.89 5.41
N ASP A 133 -10.80 -23.73 5.97
CA ASP A 133 -11.86 -22.88 5.39
C ASP A 133 -11.44 -21.41 5.34
N LEU A 134 -10.82 -20.90 6.42
CA LEU A 134 -10.39 -19.51 6.51
C LEU A 134 -9.20 -19.22 5.59
N VAL A 135 -8.24 -20.15 5.47
CA VAL A 135 -7.13 -20.05 4.51
C VAL A 135 -7.67 -19.99 3.09
N HIS A 136 -8.60 -20.88 2.73
CA HIS A 136 -9.22 -20.88 1.40
C HIS A 136 -10.01 -19.58 1.12
N ALA A 137 -10.80 -19.10 2.09
CA ALA A 137 -11.49 -17.82 1.96
C ALA A 137 -10.51 -16.65 1.79
N THR A 138 -9.36 -16.71 2.47
CA THR A 138 -8.28 -15.72 2.39
C THR A 138 -7.61 -15.72 1.01
N GLN A 139 -7.39 -16.90 0.41
CA GLN A 139 -6.87 -17.02 -0.96
C GLN A 139 -7.81 -16.37 -1.99
N ILE A 140 -9.12 -16.59 -1.87
CA ILE A 140 -10.13 -15.94 -2.72
C ILE A 140 -10.07 -14.42 -2.55
N LYS A 141 -9.97 -13.93 -1.30
CA LYS A 141 -9.87 -12.50 -1.00
C LYS A 141 -8.59 -11.88 -1.58
N ASN A 142 -7.45 -12.54 -1.45
CA ASN A 142 -6.18 -12.11 -2.06
C ASN A 142 -6.30 -11.99 -3.57
N THR A 143 -6.92 -12.97 -4.22
CA THR A 143 -7.16 -12.95 -5.68
C THR A 143 -8.07 -11.78 -6.09
N SER A 144 -9.13 -11.53 -5.31
CA SER A 144 -10.04 -10.40 -5.52
C SER A 144 -9.33 -9.06 -5.39
N ILE A 145 -8.61 -8.83 -4.28
CA ILE A 145 -7.87 -7.59 -4.03
C ILE A 145 -6.84 -7.36 -5.15
N ARG A 146 -6.07 -8.40 -5.52
CA ARG A 146 -5.12 -8.33 -6.64
C ARG A 146 -5.79 -7.89 -7.93
N SER A 147 -6.91 -8.50 -8.30
CA SER A 147 -7.65 -8.18 -9.53
C SER A 147 -8.15 -6.73 -9.50
N GLN A 148 -8.68 -6.27 -8.36
CA GLN A 148 -9.15 -4.90 -8.19
C GLN A 148 -8.01 -3.89 -8.30
N ILE A 149 -6.85 -4.16 -7.68
CA ILE A 149 -5.65 -3.32 -7.77
C ILE A 149 -5.14 -3.26 -9.22
N GLN A 150 -5.11 -4.39 -9.92
CA GLN A 150 -4.71 -4.44 -11.34
C GLN A 150 -5.67 -3.64 -12.23
N ALA A 151 -6.98 -3.66 -11.94
CA ALA A 151 -7.94 -2.83 -12.65
C ALA A 151 -7.70 -1.33 -12.41
N LEU A 152 -7.33 -0.93 -11.18
CA LEU A 152 -6.95 0.46 -10.87
C LEU A 152 -5.63 0.87 -11.54
N LYS A 153 -4.65 -0.05 -11.65
CA LYS A 153 -3.42 0.18 -12.43
C LYS A 153 -3.75 0.51 -13.87
N ALA A 154 -4.52 -0.35 -14.53
CA ALA A 154 -4.90 -0.17 -15.92
C ALA A 154 -5.73 1.11 -16.14
N ASP A 155 -6.61 1.47 -15.19
CA ASP A 155 -7.34 2.74 -15.23
C ASP A 155 -6.42 3.96 -15.12
N THR A 156 -5.44 3.88 -14.22
CA THR A 156 -4.43 4.92 -14.02
C THR A 156 -3.60 5.11 -15.30
N GLU A 157 -3.12 4.03 -15.92
CA GLU A 157 -2.32 4.07 -17.16
C GLU A 157 -3.08 4.64 -18.36
N ARG A 158 -4.42 4.50 -18.38
CA ARG A 158 -5.29 5.09 -19.41
C ARG A 158 -5.69 6.54 -19.12
N THR A 159 -5.46 7.03 -17.89
CA THR A 159 -5.87 8.38 -17.49
C THR A 159 -4.87 9.41 -18.01
N THR A 160 -5.32 10.27 -18.93
CA THR A 160 -4.51 11.34 -19.53
C THR A 160 -4.84 12.73 -18.98
N ASP A 161 -5.88 12.85 -18.14
CA ASP A 161 -6.32 14.12 -17.58
C ASP A 161 -5.57 14.52 -16.30
N ASN A 162 -5.98 15.64 -15.71
CA ASN A 162 -5.39 16.19 -14.48
C ASN A 162 -5.55 15.26 -13.25
N SER A 163 -6.40 14.23 -13.31
CA SER A 163 -6.61 13.28 -12.22
C SER A 163 -5.54 12.18 -12.17
N PHE A 164 -4.74 12.02 -13.23
CA PHE A 164 -3.68 11.00 -13.33
C PHE A 164 -2.78 10.94 -12.10
N GLY A 165 -2.22 12.07 -11.67
CA GLY A 165 -1.30 12.12 -10.53
C GLY A 165 -1.96 11.72 -9.20
N ILE A 166 -3.27 11.99 -9.04
CA ILE A 166 -4.03 11.58 -7.86
C ILE A 166 -4.29 10.07 -7.92
N LYS A 167 -4.76 9.56 -9.06
CA LYS A 167 -5.01 8.13 -9.26
C LYS A 167 -3.75 7.29 -9.07
N LYS A 168 -2.64 7.70 -9.67
CA LYS A 168 -1.32 7.06 -9.54
C LYS A 168 -0.89 6.96 -8.08
N ARG A 169 -0.92 8.07 -7.33
CA ARG A 169 -0.54 8.06 -5.91
C ARG A 169 -1.42 7.13 -5.08
N GLN A 170 -2.73 7.16 -5.31
CA GLN A 170 -3.68 6.30 -4.58
C GLN A 170 -3.46 4.82 -4.91
N PHE A 171 -3.26 4.49 -6.18
CA PHE A 171 -2.90 3.14 -6.62
C PHE A 171 -1.58 2.67 -6.00
N GLU A 172 -0.52 3.46 -6.07
CA GLU A 172 0.80 3.10 -5.53
C GLU A 172 0.76 2.87 -4.01
N THR A 173 0.02 3.73 -3.30
CA THR A 173 -0.20 3.57 -1.85
C THR A 173 -0.93 2.25 -1.56
N LEU A 174 -2.01 1.98 -2.30
CA LEU A 174 -2.82 0.78 -2.12
C LEU A 174 -2.04 -0.52 -2.44
N ASN A 175 -1.24 -0.49 -3.51
CA ASN A 175 -0.37 -1.60 -3.87
C ASN A 175 0.69 -1.85 -2.79
N GLY A 176 1.26 -0.77 -2.23
CA GLY A 176 2.18 -0.84 -1.10
C GLY A 176 1.53 -1.44 0.15
N ASP A 177 0.37 -0.92 0.56
CA ASP A 177 -0.38 -1.41 1.73
C ASP A 177 -0.71 -2.90 1.61
N PHE A 178 -1.14 -3.35 0.41
CA PHE A 178 -1.44 -4.75 0.17
C PHE A 178 -0.18 -5.61 0.23
N ARG A 179 0.90 -5.18 -0.42
CA ARG A 179 2.19 -5.88 -0.38
C ARG A 179 2.70 -6.05 1.05
N ASP A 180 2.65 -5.00 1.85
CA ASP A 180 3.09 -5.04 3.25
C ASP A 180 2.23 -6.01 4.08
N THR A 181 0.93 -6.11 3.77
CA THR A 181 0.02 -7.08 4.40
C THR A 181 0.37 -8.52 4.00
N ILE A 182 0.63 -8.78 2.71
CA ILE A 182 1.05 -10.10 2.21
C ILE A 182 2.42 -10.51 2.79
N GLN A 183 3.36 -9.57 2.94
CA GLN A 183 4.66 -9.85 3.58
C GLN A 183 4.50 -10.29 5.03
N ARG A 184 3.60 -9.67 5.80
CA ARG A 184 3.31 -10.10 7.18
C ARG A 184 2.68 -11.48 7.20
N PHE A 185 1.74 -11.75 6.30
CA PHE A 185 1.13 -13.07 6.21
C PHE A 185 2.18 -14.15 5.90
N LEU A 186 3.06 -13.88 4.94
CA LEU A 186 4.16 -14.77 4.57
C LEU A 186 5.10 -15.05 5.77
N GLN A 187 5.39 -14.04 6.59
CA GLN A 187 6.19 -14.21 7.81
C GLN A 187 5.47 -15.08 8.85
N GLU A 188 4.16 -14.90 9.03
CA GLU A 188 3.37 -15.73 9.95
C GLU A 188 3.33 -17.19 9.50
N GLU A 189 3.09 -17.45 8.21
CA GLU A 189 3.10 -18.80 7.63
C GLU A 189 4.46 -19.49 7.81
N GLN A 190 5.58 -18.78 7.56
CA GLN A 190 6.92 -19.32 7.79
C GLN A 190 7.15 -19.67 9.27
N GLN A 191 6.74 -18.81 10.20
CA GLN A 191 6.86 -19.09 11.63
C GLN A 191 6.05 -20.33 12.03
N TYR A 192 4.84 -20.48 11.51
CA TYR A 192 4.03 -21.66 11.79
C TYR A 192 4.62 -22.92 11.15
N LYS A 193 5.11 -22.85 9.91
CA LYS A 193 5.83 -23.97 9.28
C LYS A 193 6.91 -24.54 10.20
N GLU A 194 7.77 -23.67 10.74
CA GLU A 194 8.83 -24.10 11.66
C GLU A 194 8.27 -24.69 12.96
N ARG A 195 7.19 -24.12 13.52
CA ARG A 195 6.53 -24.69 14.71
C ARG A 195 5.93 -26.08 14.48
N TYR A 196 5.35 -26.33 13.31
CA TYR A 196 4.86 -27.66 12.91
C TYR A 196 6.02 -28.64 12.74
N ARG A 197 7.08 -28.21 12.07
CA ARG A 197 8.33 -28.98 11.90
C ARG A 197 8.93 -29.38 13.25
N GLU A 198 9.00 -28.46 14.21
CA GLU A 198 9.44 -28.75 15.57
C GLU A 198 8.51 -29.71 16.32
N GLN A 199 7.19 -29.61 16.13
CA GLN A 199 6.25 -30.59 16.71
C GLN A 199 6.50 -31.99 16.16
N ILE A 200 6.75 -32.12 14.86
CA ILE A 200 7.10 -33.39 14.22
C ILE A 200 8.38 -33.95 14.86
N ALA A 201 9.42 -33.12 14.98
CA ALA A 201 10.69 -33.51 15.61
C ALA A 201 10.49 -34.01 17.05
N ARG A 202 9.72 -33.28 17.87
CA ARG A 202 9.42 -33.67 19.26
C ARG A 202 8.65 -34.99 19.34
N GLN A 203 7.64 -35.17 18.49
CA GLN A 203 6.84 -36.40 18.47
C GLN A 203 7.66 -37.60 17.96
N TYR A 204 8.52 -37.39 16.97
CA TYR A 204 9.43 -38.43 16.50
C TYR A 204 10.39 -38.90 17.59
N ARG A 205 10.94 -37.98 18.41
CA ARG A 205 11.78 -38.31 19.58
C ARG A 205 11.06 -39.11 20.65
N ILE A 206 9.76 -38.88 20.88
CA ILE A 206 8.97 -39.66 21.85
C ILE A 206 8.94 -41.14 21.42
N VAL A 207 8.86 -41.40 20.12
CA VAL A 207 8.82 -42.76 19.57
C VAL A 207 10.22 -43.35 19.41
N ASN A 208 11.22 -42.53 19.08
CA ASN A 208 12.60 -42.93 18.87
C ASN A 208 13.53 -42.16 19.84
N PRO A 209 13.58 -42.56 21.13
CA PRO A 209 14.35 -41.83 22.14
C PRO A 209 15.86 -41.87 21.91
N ASP A 210 16.37 -42.92 21.25
CA ASP A 210 17.79 -43.09 20.94
C ASP A 210 18.19 -42.41 19.61
N ALA A 211 17.26 -41.72 18.94
CA ALA A 211 17.55 -41.02 17.68
C ALA A 211 18.47 -39.82 17.92
N THR A 212 19.50 -39.70 17.07
CA THR A 212 20.40 -38.56 17.03
C THR A 212 19.68 -37.27 16.58
N ASP A 213 20.27 -36.11 16.85
CA ASP A 213 19.71 -34.83 16.41
C ASP A 213 19.54 -34.77 14.88
N ASP A 214 20.51 -35.30 14.13
CA ASP A 214 20.48 -35.34 12.66
C ASP A 214 19.35 -36.23 12.14
N GLU A 215 19.14 -37.41 12.74
CA GLU A 215 18.02 -38.29 12.39
C GLU A 215 16.67 -37.64 12.69
N VAL A 216 16.58 -36.84 13.77
CA VAL A 216 15.35 -36.11 14.12
C VAL A 216 15.09 -34.97 13.14
N GLN A 217 16.11 -34.26 12.68
CA GLN A 217 15.95 -33.23 11.64
C GLN A 217 15.53 -33.86 10.30
N GLN A 218 16.19 -34.95 9.89
CA GLN A 218 15.78 -35.69 8.69
C GLN A 218 14.35 -36.19 8.81
N ALA A 219 13.95 -36.67 9.98
CA ALA A 219 12.57 -37.06 10.26
C ALA A 219 11.62 -35.85 10.18
N ALA A 220 12.01 -34.67 10.66
CA ALA A 220 11.19 -33.47 10.57
C ALA A 220 10.95 -33.00 9.12
N ASP A 221 11.92 -33.25 8.24
CA ASP A 221 11.89 -32.89 6.82
C ASP A 221 11.43 -34.06 5.91
N ALA A 222 11.19 -35.25 6.48
CA ALA A 222 10.77 -36.42 5.73
C ALA A 222 9.34 -36.29 5.21
N ASP A 223 9.07 -36.92 4.06
CA ASP A 223 7.70 -36.99 3.53
C ASP A 223 6.87 -38.05 4.27
N TRP A 224 6.27 -37.68 5.40
CA TRP A 224 5.35 -38.57 6.15
C TRP A 224 4.04 -38.87 5.42
N GLY A 225 3.74 -38.17 4.33
CA GLY A 225 2.65 -38.51 3.43
C GLY A 225 2.89 -39.86 2.75
N ASN A 226 4.15 -40.19 2.48
CA ASN A 226 4.58 -41.44 1.88
C ASN A 226 4.37 -42.62 2.83
N GLU A 227 3.50 -43.53 2.42
CA GLU A 227 3.15 -44.73 3.20
C GLU A 227 4.37 -45.60 3.53
N GLY A 228 5.38 -45.63 2.66
CA GLY A 228 6.62 -46.39 2.91
C GLY A 228 7.41 -45.87 4.12
N VAL A 229 7.53 -44.54 4.25
CA VAL A 229 8.21 -43.89 5.39
C VAL A 229 7.46 -44.19 6.69
N PHE A 230 6.14 -44.02 6.66
CA PHE A 230 5.27 -44.26 7.81
C PHE A 230 5.29 -45.73 8.27
N GLN A 231 5.16 -46.68 7.34
CA GLN A 231 5.18 -48.11 7.66
C GLN A 231 6.56 -48.56 8.15
N SER A 232 7.65 -47.98 7.63
CA SER A 232 9.00 -48.23 8.14
C SER A 232 9.11 -47.80 9.61
N ALA A 233 8.68 -46.58 9.93
CA ALA A 233 8.70 -46.06 11.30
C ALA A 233 7.85 -46.89 12.29
N LEU A 234 6.68 -47.37 11.85
CA LEU A 234 5.81 -48.26 12.65
C LEU A 234 6.42 -49.65 12.89
N ARG A 235 7.12 -50.21 11.89
CA ARG A 235 7.73 -51.54 12.01
C ARG A 235 8.86 -51.55 13.04
N THR A 236 9.60 -50.45 13.12
CA THR A 236 10.63 -50.21 14.13
C THR A 236 10.01 -49.99 15.51
N ASN A 237 8.83 -49.35 15.57
CA ASN A 237 8.16 -48.97 16.81
C ASN A 237 6.75 -49.56 16.92
N ARG A 238 6.65 -50.84 17.26
CA ARG A 238 5.37 -51.61 17.23
C ARG A 238 4.44 -51.38 18.42
N SER A 239 4.76 -50.46 19.34
CA SER A 239 3.89 -50.19 20.48
C SER A 239 2.65 -49.42 20.03
N GLY A 240 1.49 -49.68 20.64
CA GLY A 240 0.25 -48.94 20.30
C GLY A 240 0.39 -47.43 20.53
N HIS A 241 1.22 -47.03 21.50
CA HIS A 241 1.58 -45.64 21.74
C HIS A 241 2.33 -45.04 20.54
N ALA A 242 3.33 -45.74 19.99
CA ALA A 242 4.08 -45.28 18.83
C ALA A 242 3.18 -45.06 17.61
N SER A 243 2.21 -45.94 17.36
CA SER A 243 1.27 -45.78 16.25
C SER A 243 0.44 -44.49 16.35
N ALA A 244 -0.04 -44.15 17.55
CA ALA A 244 -0.80 -42.93 17.77
C ALA A 244 0.08 -41.67 17.58
N VAL A 245 1.30 -41.69 18.11
CA VAL A 245 2.25 -40.57 17.98
C VAL A 245 2.68 -40.37 16.52
N LEU A 246 3.01 -41.45 15.80
CA LEU A 246 3.35 -41.35 14.38
C LEU A 246 2.15 -40.91 13.53
N GLY A 247 0.93 -41.29 13.91
CA GLY A 247 -0.30 -40.78 13.28
C GLY A 247 -0.42 -39.25 13.42
N ASN A 248 -0.09 -38.71 14.60
CA ASN A 248 -0.03 -37.26 14.81
C ASN A 248 1.09 -36.61 14.00
N VAL A 249 2.27 -37.24 13.90
CA VAL A 249 3.37 -36.77 13.04
C VAL A 249 2.89 -36.63 11.59
N ARG A 250 2.23 -37.66 11.06
CA ARG A 250 1.67 -37.63 9.70
C ARG A 250 0.64 -36.52 9.53
N ALA A 251 -0.24 -36.31 10.52
CA ALA A 251 -1.21 -35.23 10.48
C ALA A 251 -0.52 -33.84 10.42
N ARG A 252 0.49 -33.61 11.27
CA ARG A 252 1.24 -32.35 11.29
C ARG A 252 2.08 -32.12 10.05
N HIS A 253 2.61 -33.17 9.44
CA HIS A 253 3.26 -33.09 8.14
C HIS A 253 2.29 -32.63 7.05
N ASN A 254 1.07 -33.19 6.99
CA ASN A 254 0.06 -32.74 6.04
C ASN A 254 -0.30 -31.27 6.22
N ASP A 255 -0.35 -30.78 7.46
CA ASP A 255 -0.58 -29.37 7.76
C ASP A 255 0.58 -28.48 7.31
N MET A 256 1.82 -28.93 7.55
CA MET A 256 3.02 -28.26 7.08
C MET A 256 3.02 -28.13 5.55
N LEU A 257 2.62 -29.17 4.82
CA LEU A 257 2.48 -29.13 3.36
C LEU A 257 1.42 -28.12 2.88
N LYS A 258 0.34 -27.91 3.67
CA LYS A 258 -0.65 -26.86 3.36
C LYS A 258 -0.05 -25.47 3.52
N ILE A 259 0.70 -25.23 4.60
CA ILE A 259 1.44 -23.99 4.85
C ILE A 259 2.45 -23.74 3.73
N GLU A 260 3.17 -24.75 3.27
CA GLU A 260 4.11 -24.61 2.16
C GLU A 260 3.44 -24.16 0.86
N ARG A 261 2.25 -24.69 0.55
CA ARG A 261 1.46 -24.21 -0.60
C ARG A 261 1.02 -22.76 -0.41
N SER A 262 0.55 -22.39 0.78
CA SER A 262 0.21 -21.01 1.12
C SER A 262 1.40 -20.08 0.90
N ILE A 263 2.59 -20.45 1.39
CA ILE A 263 3.85 -19.71 1.19
C ILE A 263 4.15 -19.51 -0.30
N MET A 264 4.06 -20.56 -1.12
CA MET A 264 4.32 -20.46 -2.56
C MET A 264 3.37 -19.47 -3.24
N GLU A 265 2.08 -19.54 -2.93
CA GLU A 265 1.07 -18.62 -3.47
C GLU A 265 1.29 -17.18 -3.02
N LEU A 266 1.67 -16.95 -1.76
CA LEU A 266 1.97 -15.62 -1.23
C LEU A 266 3.22 -15.02 -1.88
N VAL A 267 4.25 -15.83 -2.13
CA VAL A 267 5.47 -15.39 -2.84
C VAL A 267 5.15 -15.02 -4.29
N ASP A 268 4.36 -15.82 -5.00
CA ASP A 268 3.90 -15.50 -6.35
C ASP A 268 3.12 -14.17 -6.37
N LEU A 269 2.18 -14.00 -5.43
CA LEU A 269 1.44 -12.76 -5.28
C LEU A 269 2.35 -11.56 -5.01
N LEU A 270 3.36 -11.70 -4.14
CA LEU A 270 4.34 -10.66 -3.85
C LEU A 270 5.12 -10.26 -5.11
N ASN A 271 5.52 -11.22 -5.93
CA ASN A 271 6.20 -10.96 -7.19
C ASN A 271 5.30 -10.18 -8.15
N ILE A 272 4.03 -10.56 -8.27
CA ILE A 272 3.05 -9.84 -9.10
C ILE A 272 2.89 -8.39 -8.60
N LEU A 273 2.78 -8.16 -7.29
CA LEU A 273 2.63 -6.81 -6.74
C LEU A 273 3.88 -5.96 -6.89
N ASN A 274 5.08 -6.58 -6.85
CA ASN A 274 6.34 -5.89 -7.09
C ASN A 274 6.52 -5.48 -8.55
N ASP A 275 5.99 -6.26 -9.50
CA ASP A 275 6.00 -5.91 -10.94
C ASP A 275 4.98 -4.79 -11.28
N GLN A 276 4.02 -4.52 -10.39
CA GLN A 276 2.96 -3.54 -10.61
C GLN A 276 3.39 -2.05 -10.52
N ILE A 277 4.65 -1.74 -10.83
CA ILE A 277 5.14 -0.35 -10.89
C ILE A 277 4.56 0.34 -12.13
N VAL A 278 3.78 1.40 -11.93
CA VAL A 278 3.35 2.28 -13.03
C VAL A 278 4.55 3.09 -13.48
N GLN A 279 5.11 2.72 -14.64
CA GLN A 279 6.11 3.55 -15.31
C GLN A 279 5.47 4.89 -15.68
N GLN A 280 6.25 5.98 -15.65
CA GLN A 280 5.77 7.25 -16.19
C GLN A 280 5.49 7.03 -17.68
N SER A 281 4.22 6.88 -18.07
CA SER A 281 3.80 7.33 -19.39
C SER A 281 4.29 8.75 -19.45
N ALA A 282 5.25 9.03 -20.35
CA ALA A 282 5.69 10.39 -20.63
C ALA A 282 4.41 11.22 -20.62
N VAL A 283 4.31 12.15 -19.66
CA VAL A 283 3.16 13.05 -19.57
C VAL A 283 3.14 13.69 -20.94
N ILE A 284 2.31 13.18 -21.85
CA ILE A 284 2.16 13.75 -23.17
C ILE A 284 1.53 15.07 -22.82
N GLU A 285 2.42 16.05 -22.82
CA GLU A 285 2.32 17.47 -22.62
C GLU A 285 0.95 18.05 -23.03
N ASP A 286 -0.14 17.67 -22.35
CA ASP A 286 -1.41 18.40 -22.42
C ASP A 286 -1.31 19.66 -21.54
N VAL A 287 -0.20 19.80 -20.81
CA VAL A 287 0.28 21.11 -20.38
C VAL A 287 0.62 21.96 -21.61
N ALA A 288 1.04 21.44 -22.76
CA ALA A 288 1.16 22.28 -23.96
C ALA A 288 -0.21 22.70 -24.47
N GLN A 289 -1.27 21.89 -24.41
CA GLN A 289 -2.59 22.31 -24.91
C GLN A 289 -3.40 23.14 -23.91
N LYS A 290 -3.31 22.86 -22.60
CA LYS A 290 -3.84 23.77 -21.57
C LYS A 290 -2.95 24.97 -21.34
N ALA A 291 -1.65 24.93 -21.60
CA ALA A 291 -0.87 26.15 -21.73
C ALA A 291 -1.08 26.80 -23.09
N GLU A 292 -1.58 26.15 -24.15
CA GLU A 292 -1.91 26.84 -25.41
C GLU A 292 -3.26 27.54 -25.32
N GLN A 293 -4.27 26.93 -24.67
CA GLN A 293 -5.52 27.62 -24.34
C GLN A 293 -5.40 28.59 -23.16
N THR A 294 -4.41 28.41 -22.27
CA THR A 294 -4.07 29.44 -21.29
C THR A 294 -3.06 30.43 -21.85
N THR A 295 -2.31 30.17 -22.94
CA THR A 295 -1.42 31.16 -23.59
C THR A 295 -2.13 32.07 -24.59
N GLU A 296 -3.23 31.64 -25.19
CA GLU A 296 -4.11 32.61 -25.87
C GLU A 296 -4.79 33.58 -24.88
N HIS A 297 -4.80 33.25 -23.58
CA HIS A 297 -5.21 34.19 -22.53
C HIS A 297 -4.06 34.71 -21.63
N LEU A 298 -2.83 34.19 -21.72
CA LEU A 298 -1.65 34.75 -21.08
C LEU A 298 -0.97 35.84 -21.90
N GLY A 299 -1.31 35.99 -23.18
CA GLY A 299 -0.99 37.20 -23.96
C GLY A 299 -1.48 38.49 -23.28
N ASN A 300 -2.54 38.40 -22.47
CA ASN A 300 -3.05 39.54 -21.70
C ASN A 300 -2.75 39.49 -20.20
N ALA A 301 -2.39 38.33 -19.62
CA ALA A 301 -2.09 38.26 -18.18
C ALA A 301 -0.68 38.75 -17.83
N ASN A 302 0.33 38.57 -18.70
CA ASN A 302 1.69 38.99 -18.36
C ASN A 302 1.91 40.51 -18.48
N THR A 303 1.08 41.21 -19.26
CA THR A 303 1.01 42.68 -19.19
C THR A 303 0.25 43.15 -17.95
N GLN A 304 -0.69 42.37 -17.41
CA GLN A 304 -1.45 42.74 -16.23
C GLN A 304 -0.75 42.46 -14.90
N ILE A 305 0.10 41.43 -14.75
CA ILE A 305 0.82 41.23 -13.48
C ILE A 305 1.98 42.24 -13.33
N ASN A 306 2.72 42.53 -14.40
CA ASN A 306 3.70 43.63 -14.34
C ASN A 306 3.03 45.01 -14.26
N LYS A 307 1.84 45.20 -14.84
CA LYS A 307 1.04 46.41 -14.55
C LYS A 307 0.48 46.41 -13.14
N ALA A 308 0.17 45.28 -12.51
CA ALA A 308 -0.32 45.24 -11.13
C ALA A 308 0.79 45.64 -10.15
N VAL A 309 2.03 45.16 -10.35
CA VAL A 309 3.16 45.58 -9.50
C VAL A 309 3.58 47.02 -9.79
N LYS A 310 3.64 47.46 -11.07
CA LYS A 310 3.93 48.87 -11.38
C LYS A 310 2.80 49.83 -10.97
N SER A 311 1.55 49.43 -11.03
CA SER A 311 0.39 50.23 -10.57
C SER A 311 0.43 50.38 -9.04
N ALA A 312 0.71 49.29 -8.31
CA ALA A 312 0.85 49.35 -6.86
C ALA A 312 2.04 50.24 -6.41
N LEU A 313 3.17 50.20 -7.12
CA LEU A 313 4.31 51.06 -6.81
C LEU A 313 4.09 52.53 -7.22
N ASN A 314 3.43 52.80 -8.35
CA ASN A 314 3.15 54.17 -8.79
C ASN A 314 2.01 54.85 -8.01
N ALA A 315 1.10 54.09 -7.39
CA ALA A 315 0.08 54.63 -6.50
C ALA A 315 0.70 55.42 -5.32
N ARG A 316 1.90 55.04 -4.86
CA ARG A 316 2.60 55.78 -3.80
C ARG A 316 3.10 57.14 -4.30
N LYS A 317 3.64 57.23 -5.52
CA LYS A 317 4.18 58.49 -6.08
C LYS A 317 3.09 59.52 -6.39
N LEU A 318 1.91 59.06 -6.80
CA LEU A 318 0.77 59.93 -7.11
C LEU A 318 0.27 60.72 -5.88
N LYS A 319 0.35 60.14 -4.68
CA LYS A 319 -0.02 60.85 -3.44
C LYS A 319 0.86 62.07 -3.19
N TRP A 320 2.16 61.96 -3.46
CA TRP A 320 3.12 63.07 -3.30
C TRP A 320 2.90 64.17 -4.35
N TRP A 321 2.62 63.78 -5.60
CA TRP A 321 2.30 64.74 -6.66
C TRP A 321 1.01 65.51 -6.40
N CYS A 322 -0.04 64.82 -5.95
CA CYS A 322 -1.31 65.46 -5.61
C CYS A 322 -1.17 66.43 -4.42
N LEU A 323 -0.39 66.05 -3.40
CA LEU A 323 -0.06 66.92 -2.28
C LEU A 323 0.71 68.17 -2.74
N GLY A 324 1.69 68.02 -3.63
CA GLY A 324 2.43 69.16 -4.20
C GLY A 324 1.55 70.15 -4.97
N ILE A 325 0.62 69.65 -5.78
CA ILE A 325 -0.34 70.49 -6.52
C ILE A 325 -1.29 71.20 -5.54
N ALA A 326 -1.79 70.51 -4.51
CA ALA A 326 -2.65 71.11 -3.49
C ALA A 326 -1.94 72.25 -2.73
N ILE A 327 -0.66 72.09 -2.40
CA ILE A 327 0.15 73.16 -1.79
C ILE A 327 0.32 74.34 -2.74
N LEU A 328 0.59 74.09 -4.03
CA LEU A 328 0.73 75.16 -5.02
C LEU A 328 -0.56 75.98 -5.13
N ILE A 329 -1.72 75.30 -5.21
CA ILE A 329 -3.02 75.99 -5.25
C ILE A 329 -3.25 76.80 -3.97
N ALA A 330 -2.92 76.25 -2.80
CA ALA A 330 -3.03 76.97 -1.54
C ALA A 330 -2.14 78.22 -1.50
N ILE A 331 -0.93 78.18 -2.07
CA ILE A 331 -0.05 79.34 -2.20
C ILE A 331 -0.66 80.39 -3.14
N VAL A 332 -1.19 79.98 -4.30
CA VAL A 332 -1.83 80.92 -5.24
C VAL A 332 -3.04 81.59 -4.60
N ILE A 333 -3.84 80.85 -3.84
CA ILE A 333 -4.97 81.42 -3.09
C ILE A 333 -4.46 82.36 -1.99
N ALA A 334 -3.44 81.98 -1.23
CA ALA A 334 -2.87 82.84 -0.19
C ALA A 334 -2.28 84.13 -0.76
N LEU A 335 -1.63 84.07 -1.93
CA LEU A 335 -1.13 85.24 -2.65
C LEU A 335 -2.27 86.08 -3.22
N GLY A 336 -3.28 85.46 -3.81
CA GLY A 336 -4.45 86.17 -4.35
C GLY A 336 -5.26 86.88 -3.27
N VAL A 337 -5.49 86.23 -2.14
CA VAL A 337 -6.17 86.82 -0.98
C VAL A 337 -5.26 87.86 -0.31
N GLY A 338 -3.96 87.60 -0.19
CA GLY A 338 -2.99 88.56 0.36
C GLY A 338 -2.93 89.85 -0.46
N LEU A 339 -2.86 89.73 -1.78
CA LEU A 339 -2.89 90.87 -2.71
C LEU A 339 -4.26 91.55 -2.73
N GLY A 340 -5.36 90.78 -2.69
CA GLY A 340 -6.71 91.33 -2.66
C GLY A 340 -6.99 92.13 -1.38
N VAL A 341 -6.59 91.63 -0.21
CA VAL A 341 -6.73 92.33 1.07
C VAL A 341 -5.79 93.54 1.15
N ALA A 342 -4.57 93.45 0.61
CA ALA A 342 -3.65 94.59 0.56
C ALA A 342 -4.14 95.70 -0.38
N LEU A 343 -4.66 95.34 -1.56
CA LEU A 343 -5.23 96.30 -2.51
C LEU A 343 -6.52 96.93 -1.98
N THR A 344 -7.37 96.16 -1.28
CA THR A 344 -8.60 96.72 -0.70
C THR A 344 -8.29 97.66 0.46
N ARG A 345 -7.27 97.36 1.29
CA ARG A 345 -6.80 98.30 2.32
C ARG A 345 -6.24 99.59 1.72
N ASN A 346 -5.52 99.49 0.60
CA ASN A 346 -5.03 100.68 -0.11
C ASN A 346 -6.15 101.47 -0.80
N ALA A 347 -7.22 100.82 -1.26
CA ALA A 347 -8.34 101.52 -1.91
C ALA A 347 -9.21 102.32 -0.93
N THR A 348 -9.27 101.92 0.35
CA THR A 348 -9.95 102.70 1.39
C THR A 348 -9.04 103.74 2.09
N GLY A 349 -7.77 103.83 1.70
CA GLY A 349 -6.77 104.69 2.35
C GLY A 349 -6.60 106.07 1.69
N GLY A 350 -7.47 107.02 2.03
CA GLY A 350 -7.19 108.47 2.03
C GLY A 350 -7.15 109.17 0.65
N GLY A 351 -7.97 110.18 0.35
CA GLY A 351 -8.48 111.22 1.24
C GLY A 351 -7.70 112.52 1.01
N ASN A 352 -8.19 113.30 0.05
CA ASN A 352 -8.21 114.77 -0.02
C ASN A 352 -7.09 115.58 0.69
N GLY A 353 -6.37 116.39 -0.08
CA GLY A 353 -5.55 117.50 0.42
C GLY A 353 -4.48 117.85 -0.61
N GLY A 354 -4.68 118.88 -1.44
CA GLY A 354 -4.29 120.25 -1.11
C GLY A 354 -3.17 120.60 -2.09
N GLY A 355 -3.32 121.56 -3.01
CA GLY A 355 -3.55 122.96 -2.68
C GLY A 355 -2.20 123.59 -2.38
N GLY A 356 -1.63 124.34 -3.34
CA GLY A 356 -0.34 125.01 -3.12
C GLY A 356 0.31 125.59 -4.37
N GLN A 357 -0.22 126.75 -4.77
CA GLN A 357 0.40 127.86 -5.54
C GLN A 357 0.79 127.65 -7.01
#